data_AF-A0A846TCZ7-F1
#
_entry.id   AF-A0A846TCZ7-F1
#
_cell.length_a   1.000
_cell.length_b   1.000
_cell.length_c   1.000
_cell.angle_alpha   90.00
_cell.angle_beta   90.00
_cell.angle_gamma   90.00
#
_symmetry.space_group_name_H-M   'P 1'
#
loop_
_entity.id
_entity.type
_entity.pdbx_description
1 polymer ?
#
loop_
_entity_poly.entity_id
_entity_poly.type
_entity_poly.pdbx_seq_one_letter_code
_entity_poly.pdbx_strand_id
1 'polypeptide(L)'
;MEKQNSVAKVLRIIGFAVMIGGFLLASIEGPGESTGGMTLSALFSSFVTGMLFIGFSEVIALLQKIYHQLSQSSSSDNDKVEVEQPLVPKEWQPSPLDLDTIQELYPGQKIKISASPFEDYCFVQIEGENHIEVVEVGGFKPRKITADSEPVLVNKIQNWFEK
;
A
#
# COMPACT_ATOMS: atom_id res chain seq x y z
N MET A 1 -9.10 5.10 19.09
CA MET A 1 -9.24 3.63 18.97
C MET A 1 -8.52 3.20 17.71
N GLU A 2 -7.41 2.48 17.84
CA GLU A 2 -6.66 1.97 16.68
C GLU A 2 -7.57 1.10 15.83
N LYS A 3 -7.66 1.40 14.52
CA LYS A 3 -8.39 0.59 13.55
C LYS A 3 -7.63 -0.73 13.42
N GLN A 4 -7.94 -1.70 14.27
CA GLN A 4 -7.31 -3.01 14.26
C GLN A 4 -7.40 -3.60 12.84
N ASN A 5 -6.28 -4.13 12.36
CA ASN A 5 -6.20 -4.81 11.06
C ASN A 5 -7.10 -6.05 11.07
N SER A 6 -8.36 -5.85 10.67
CA SER A 6 -9.38 -6.89 10.67
C SER A 6 -8.96 -8.09 9.82
N VAL A 7 -8.29 -7.84 8.69
CA VAL A 7 -7.82 -8.86 7.75
C VAL A 7 -6.73 -9.74 8.38
N ALA A 8 -5.67 -9.15 8.94
CA ALA A 8 -4.61 -9.91 9.61
C ALA A 8 -5.18 -10.74 10.77
N LYS A 9 -6.08 -10.16 11.57
CA LYS A 9 -6.71 -10.87 12.69
C LYS A 9 -7.52 -12.09 12.22
N VAL A 10 -8.28 -11.95 11.14
CA VAL A 10 -9.05 -13.05 10.56
C VAL A 10 -8.14 -14.16 10.02
N LEU A 11 -7.08 -13.82 9.28
CA LEU A 11 -6.13 -14.82 8.79
C LEU A 11 -5.47 -15.61 9.94
N ARG A 12 -5.11 -14.93 11.02
CA ARG A 12 -4.53 -15.58 12.20
C ARG A 12 -5.52 -16.58 12.84
N ILE A 13 -6.79 -16.21 12.93
CA ILE A 13 -7.86 -17.10 13.45
C ILE A 13 -8.02 -18.32 12.53
N ILE A 14 -8.03 -18.12 11.22
CA ILE A 14 -8.10 -19.23 10.24
C ILE A 14 -6.91 -20.18 10.42
N GLY A 15 -5.70 -19.64 10.58
CA GLY A 15 -4.50 -20.46 10.83
C GLY A 15 -4.64 -21.37 12.06
N PHE A 16 -5.13 -20.83 13.19
CA PHE A 16 -5.42 -21.64 14.38
C PHE A 16 -6.54 -22.66 14.14
N ALA A 17 -7.62 -22.28 13.44
CA ALA A 17 -8.73 -23.18 13.14
C ALA A 17 -8.28 -24.36 12.26
N VAL A 18 -7.41 -24.13 11.27
CA VAL A 18 -6.85 -25.17 10.40
C VAL A 18 -5.98 -26.15 11.21
N MET A 19 -5.13 -25.66 12.12
CA MET A 19 -4.31 -26.53 12.97
C MET A 19 -5.16 -27.39 13.91
N ILE A 20 -6.16 -26.77 14.57
CA ILE A 20 -7.06 -27.50 15.47
C ILE A 20 -7.90 -28.50 14.68
N GLY A 21 -8.42 -28.11 13.51
CA GLY A 21 -9.20 -28.99 12.64
C GLY A 21 -8.40 -30.19 12.16
N GLY A 22 -7.16 -29.98 11.72
CA GLY A 22 -6.26 -31.07 11.33
C GLY A 22 -5.95 -32.02 12.48
N PHE A 23 -5.74 -31.49 13.69
CA PHE A 23 -5.54 -32.30 14.89
C PHE A 23 -6.77 -33.15 15.25
N LEU A 24 -7.98 -32.56 15.17
CA LEU A 24 -9.23 -33.28 15.44
C LEU A 24 -9.50 -34.38 14.41
N LEU A 25 -9.29 -34.11 13.12
CA LEU A 25 -9.45 -35.11 12.05
C LEU A 25 -8.50 -36.28 12.25
N ALA A 26 -7.22 -36.00 12.52
CA ALA A 26 -6.22 -37.02 12.79
C ALA A 26 -6.54 -37.86 14.05
N SER A 27 -7.20 -37.27 15.04
CA SER A 27 -7.60 -37.96 16.27
C SER A 27 -8.78 -38.93 16.05
N ILE A 28 -9.65 -38.66 15.08
CA ILE A 28 -10.83 -39.49 14.78
C ILE A 28 -10.45 -40.73 13.97
N GLU A 29 -9.47 -40.63 13.07
CA GLU A 29 -9.07 -41.73 12.17
C GLU A 29 -8.37 -42.89 12.86
N GLY A 30 -7.85 -42.69 14.08
CA GLY A 30 -7.31 -43.75 14.93
C GLY A 30 -6.05 -44.47 14.37
N PRO A 31 -5.29 -45.17 15.22
CA PRO A 31 -4.12 -45.93 14.79
C PRO A 31 -4.58 -47.25 14.13
N GLY A 32 -5.01 -47.19 12.88
CA GLY A 32 -5.12 -48.36 12.03
C GLY A 32 -3.73 -48.75 11.50
N GLU A 33 -3.41 -50.05 11.47
CA GLU A 33 -2.08 -50.56 11.06
C GLU A 33 -1.65 -50.15 9.64
N SER A 34 -2.56 -49.58 8.82
CA SER A 34 -2.25 -49.04 7.48
C SER A 34 -2.44 -47.52 7.33
N THR A 35 -2.98 -46.79 8.32
CA THR A 35 -3.35 -45.37 8.21
C THR A 35 -2.37 -44.40 8.85
N GLY A 36 -1.41 -44.86 9.66
CA GLY A 36 -0.50 -43.99 10.42
C GLY A 36 0.31 -42.99 9.57
N GLY A 37 0.72 -43.39 8.35
CA GLY A 37 1.41 -42.49 7.42
C GLY A 37 0.52 -41.38 6.86
N MET A 38 -0.75 -41.67 6.63
CA MET A 38 -1.74 -40.71 6.13
C MET A 38 -2.12 -39.70 7.22
N THR A 39 -2.29 -40.16 8.47
CA THR A 39 -2.58 -39.30 9.62
C THR A 39 -1.42 -38.33 9.92
N LEU A 40 -0.18 -38.81 9.88
CA LEU A 40 0.99 -37.95 10.10
C LEU A 40 1.15 -36.90 8.98
N SER A 41 0.90 -37.30 7.73
CA SER A 41 0.92 -36.38 6.59
C SER A 41 -0.16 -35.29 6.73
N ALA A 42 -1.38 -35.67 7.15
CA ALA A 42 -2.46 -34.73 7.39
C ALA A 42 -2.15 -33.75 8.54
N LEU A 43 -1.59 -34.24 9.65
CA LEU A 43 -1.13 -33.41 10.77
C LEU A 43 -0.07 -32.41 10.32
N PHE A 44 0.96 -32.89 9.61
CA PHE A 44 2.04 -32.03 9.14
C PHE A 44 1.54 -31.00 8.14
N SER A 45 0.67 -31.40 7.20
CA SER A 45 0.07 -30.49 6.23
C SER A 45 -0.76 -29.41 6.92
N SER A 46 -1.65 -29.79 7.86
CA SER A 46 -2.48 -28.83 8.59
C SER A 46 -1.64 -27.87 9.45
N PHE A 47 -0.54 -28.35 10.03
CA PHE A 47 0.41 -27.53 10.77
C PHE A 47 1.11 -26.51 9.87
N VAL A 48 1.71 -26.97 8.75
CA VAL A 48 2.42 -26.10 7.81
C VAL A 48 1.48 -25.06 7.21
N THR A 49 0.27 -25.47 6.79
CA THR A 49 -0.73 -24.56 6.25
C THR A 49 -1.19 -23.55 7.30
N GLY A 50 -1.43 -23.98 8.55
CA GLY A 50 -1.77 -23.08 9.64
C GLY A 50 -0.68 -22.04 9.93
N MET A 51 0.59 -22.47 9.94
CA MET A 51 1.74 -21.59 10.10
C MET A 51 1.88 -20.59 8.94
N LEU A 52 1.61 -20.99 7.71
CA LEU A 52 1.60 -20.08 6.56
C LEU A 52 0.54 -18.97 6.72
N PHE A 53 -0.69 -19.32 7.12
CA PHE A 53 -1.74 -18.32 7.38
C PHE A 53 -1.35 -17.34 8.49
N ILE A 54 -0.73 -17.82 9.56
CA ILE A 54 -0.22 -16.97 10.63
C ILE A 54 0.90 -16.07 10.11
N GLY A 55 1.87 -16.60 9.36
CA GLY A 55 2.95 -15.81 8.78
C GLY A 55 2.44 -14.70 7.85
N PHE A 56 1.50 -15.01 6.96
CA PHE A 56 0.87 -13.99 6.11
C PHE A 56 0.10 -12.94 6.91
N SER A 57 -0.55 -13.33 8.02
CA SER A 57 -1.21 -12.36 8.89
C SER A 57 -0.24 -11.33 9.47
N GLU A 58 0.98 -11.75 9.81
CA GLU A 58 2.01 -10.87 10.36
C GLU A 58 2.59 -9.95 9.29
N VAL A 59 2.85 -10.47 8.08
CA VAL A 59 3.29 -9.65 6.94
C VAL A 59 2.25 -8.58 6.61
N ILE A 60 0.96 -8.93 6.55
CA ILE A 60 -0.11 -7.96 6.28
C ILE A 60 -0.24 -6.94 7.42
N ALA A 61 -0.07 -7.35 8.67
CA ALA A 61 -0.07 -6.44 9.82
C ALA A 61 1.09 -5.43 9.75
N LEU A 62 2.29 -5.89 9.38
CA LEU A 62 3.45 -5.03 9.19
C LEU A 62 3.24 -4.05 8.04
N LEU A 63 2.75 -4.50 6.89
CA LEU A 63 2.48 -3.62 5.75
C LEU A 63 1.45 -2.55 6.09
N GLN A 64 0.36 -2.89 6.79
CA GLN A 64 -0.61 -1.88 7.22
C GLN A 64 -0.03 -0.90 8.24
N LYS A 65 0.84 -1.36 9.13
CA LYS A 65 1.54 -0.47 10.06
C LYS A 65 2.42 0.53 9.31
N ILE A 66 3.20 0.07 8.34
CA ILE A 66 4.05 0.92 7.49
C ILE A 66 3.18 1.93 6.73
N TYR A 67 2.10 1.46 6.09
CA TYR A 67 1.17 2.32 5.37
C TYR A 67 0.57 3.41 6.28
N HIS A 68 0.15 3.04 7.49
CA HIS A 68 -0.39 4.01 8.44
C HIS A 68 0.67 5.01 8.93
N GLN A 69 1.92 4.58 9.12
CA GLN A 69 3.01 5.48 9.50
C GLN A 69 3.32 6.50 8.38
N LEU A 70 3.38 6.06 7.13
CA LEU A 70 3.54 6.94 5.96
C LEU A 70 2.35 7.89 5.78
N SER A 71 1.13 7.41 6.03
CA SER A 71 -0.09 8.21 5.90
C SER A 71 -0.27 9.22 7.05
N GLN A 72 0.26 8.93 8.24
CA GLN A 72 0.21 9.85 9.38
C GLN A 72 1.35 10.88 9.36
N SER A 73 2.52 10.55 8.82
CA SER A 73 3.60 11.54 8.64
C SER A 73 3.23 12.65 7.66
N SER A 74 2.25 12.43 6.78
CA SER A 74 1.70 13.45 5.88
C SER A 74 0.52 14.23 6.47
N SER A 75 0.06 13.92 7.70
CA SER A 75 -1.17 14.50 8.28
C SER A 75 -0.99 15.16 9.66
N SER A 76 0.21 15.17 10.24
CA SER A 76 0.48 15.83 11.53
C SER A 76 1.63 16.82 11.42
N ASP A 77 1.23 18.08 11.45
CA ASP A 77 2.08 19.27 11.40
C ASP A 77 2.86 19.50 12.72
N ASN A 78 4.01 20.16 12.59
CA ASN A 78 4.94 20.70 13.59
C ASN A 78 5.93 19.77 14.34
N ASP A 79 7.21 20.12 14.12
CA ASP A 79 8.42 19.78 14.87
C ASP A 79 9.15 18.46 14.54
N LYS A 80 10.03 18.57 13.53
CA LYS A 80 11.50 18.36 13.61
C LYS A 80 12.13 17.35 12.66
N VAL A 81 12.94 17.96 11.80
CA VAL A 81 14.04 17.46 10.97
C VAL A 81 13.59 16.54 9.85
N GLU A 82 12.93 17.17 8.87
CA GLU A 82 13.11 16.83 7.47
C GLU A 82 14.63 16.81 7.20
N VAL A 83 15.19 15.61 7.15
CA VAL A 83 16.47 15.41 6.48
C VAL A 83 16.17 15.80 5.04
N GLU A 84 16.56 17.02 4.64
CA GLU A 84 16.65 17.43 3.25
C GLU A 84 17.55 16.42 2.55
N GLN A 85 16.95 15.33 2.06
CA GLN A 85 17.57 14.56 1.01
C GLN A 85 17.65 15.52 -0.17
N PRO A 86 18.82 15.69 -0.80
CA PRO A 86 18.91 16.46 -2.03
C PRO A 86 17.94 15.84 -3.01
N LEU A 87 16.85 16.55 -3.31
CA LEU A 87 15.89 16.17 -4.34
C LEU A 87 16.61 16.30 -5.68
N VAL A 88 17.32 15.25 -6.08
CA VAL A 88 18.04 15.20 -7.35
C VAL A 88 16.98 15.14 -8.44
N PRO A 89 16.90 16.13 -9.35
CA PRO A 89 16.01 16.06 -10.50
C PRO A 89 16.34 14.80 -11.29
N LYS A 90 15.40 13.87 -11.35
CA LYS A 90 15.57 12.60 -12.05
C LYS A 90 14.60 12.60 -13.22
N GLU A 91 15.10 12.25 -14.39
CA GLU A 91 14.22 11.97 -15.53
C GLU A 91 13.43 10.70 -15.21
N TRP A 92 12.14 10.86 -14.93
CA TRP A 92 11.21 9.77 -14.72
C TRP A 92 9.95 10.02 -15.55
N GLN A 93 9.19 8.96 -15.81
CA GLN A 93 7.91 9.05 -16.50
C GLN A 93 6.87 8.26 -15.71
N PRO A 94 5.64 8.80 -15.55
CA PRO A 94 4.55 8.06 -14.93
C PRO A 94 4.27 6.76 -15.69
N SER A 95 3.93 5.70 -14.95
CA SER A 95 3.55 4.45 -15.58
C SER A 95 2.19 4.60 -16.29
N PRO A 96 1.86 3.72 -17.26
CA PRO A 96 0.54 3.74 -17.90
C PRO A 96 -0.61 3.63 -16.89
N LEU A 97 -0.40 2.89 -15.79
CA LEU A 97 -1.39 2.75 -14.72
C LEU A 97 -1.61 4.08 -13.98
N ASP A 98 -0.53 4.84 -13.75
CA ASP A 98 -0.63 6.15 -13.10
C ASP A 98 -1.41 7.12 -13.99
N LEU A 99 -1.17 7.10 -15.30
CA LEU A 99 -1.90 7.92 -16.26
C LEU A 99 -3.40 7.63 -16.25
N ASP A 100 -3.79 6.35 -16.26
CA ASP A 100 -5.19 5.92 -16.20
C ASP A 100 -5.83 6.40 -14.89
N THR A 101 -5.14 6.25 -13.76
CA THR A 101 -5.67 6.61 -12.45
C THR A 101 -5.76 8.13 -12.26
N ILE A 102 -4.83 8.90 -12.83
CA ILE A 102 -4.91 10.37 -12.89
C ILE A 102 -6.11 10.77 -13.76
N GLN A 103 -6.36 10.10 -14.88
CA GLN A 103 -7.50 10.39 -15.75
C GLN A 103 -8.84 10.17 -15.02
N GLU A 104 -8.93 9.16 -14.15
CA GLU A 104 -10.09 8.95 -13.27
C GLU A 104 -10.34 10.11 -12.29
N LEU A 105 -9.31 10.86 -11.88
CA LEU A 105 -9.46 12.04 -11.01
C LEU A 105 -10.10 13.24 -11.72
N TYR A 106 -10.07 13.28 -13.05
CA TYR A 106 -10.59 14.38 -13.87
C TYR A 106 -11.62 13.88 -14.89
N PRO A 107 -12.75 13.32 -14.44
CA PRO A 107 -13.73 12.72 -15.34
C PRO A 107 -14.31 13.77 -16.30
N GLY A 108 -14.24 13.48 -17.59
CA GLY A 108 -14.81 14.33 -18.65
C GLY A 108 -14.00 15.59 -18.98
N GLN A 109 -12.81 15.76 -18.39
CA GLN A 109 -11.90 16.85 -18.71
C GLN A 109 -10.80 16.35 -19.65
N LYS A 110 -10.41 17.19 -20.60
CA LYS A 110 -9.21 16.93 -21.40
C LYS A 110 -8.01 17.44 -20.62
N ILE A 111 -7.19 16.54 -20.15
CA ILE A 111 -6.00 16.84 -19.36
C ILE A 111 -4.73 16.48 -20.10
N LYS A 112 -3.69 17.28 -19.90
CA LYS A 112 -2.32 16.97 -20.32
C LYS A 112 -1.50 16.66 -19.08
N ILE A 113 -1.04 15.42 -18.97
CA ILE A 113 -0.23 14.95 -17.85
C ILE A 113 1.23 14.99 -18.28
N SER A 114 2.11 15.58 -17.46
CA SER A 114 3.56 15.38 -17.65
C SER A 114 4.29 15.24 -16.32
N ALA A 115 5.45 14.58 -16.36
CA ALA A 115 6.24 14.25 -15.19
C ALA A 115 6.91 15.51 -14.61
N SER A 116 6.77 15.74 -13.30
CA SER A 116 7.53 16.78 -12.61
C SER A 116 9.00 16.36 -12.44
N PRO A 117 9.92 17.28 -12.13
CA PRO A 117 11.32 16.91 -11.82
C PRO A 117 11.46 16.07 -10.54
N PHE A 118 10.38 15.91 -9.76
CA PHE A 118 10.34 15.09 -8.56
C PHE A 118 9.63 13.77 -8.86
N GLU A 119 10.28 12.66 -8.52
CA GLU A 119 9.73 11.31 -8.62
C GLU A 119 8.39 11.25 -7.86
N ASP A 120 7.42 10.52 -8.41
CA ASP A 120 6.07 10.38 -7.85
C ASP A 120 5.15 11.62 -7.87
N TYR A 121 5.52 12.70 -8.58
CA TYR A 121 4.66 13.89 -8.76
C TYR A 121 4.46 14.29 -10.22
N CYS A 122 3.22 14.31 -10.70
CA CYS A 122 2.87 14.78 -12.04
C CYS A 122 2.24 16.16 -11.99
N PHE A 123 2.42 16.94 -13.07
CA PHE A 123 1.61 18.11 -13.31
C PHE A 123 0.51 17.78 -14.33
N VAL A 124 -0.69 18.25 -14.00
CA VAL A 124 -1.89 18.09 -14.80
C VAL A 124 -2.33 19.47 -15.25
N GLN A 125 -2.34 19.69 -16.57
CA GLN A 125 -2.86 20.90 -17.18
C GLN A 125 -4.22 20.58 -17.81
N ILE A 126 -5.27 21.24 -17.35
CA ILE A 126 -6.62 21.10 -17.91
C ILE A 126 -6.72 21.98 -19.17
N GLU A 127 -7.16 21.41 -20.28
CA GLU A 127 -7.32 22.13 -21.54
C GLU A 127 -8.38 23.24 -21.40
N GLY A 128 -7.96 24.49 -21.48
CA GLY A 128 -8.81 25.67 -21.28
C GLY A 128 -8.52 26.45 -20.00
N GLU A 129 -7.71 25.89 -19.09
CA GLU A 129 -7.25 26.59 -17.89
C GLU A 129 -5.74 26.89 -17.98
N ASN A 130 -5.34 28.07 -17.49
CA ASN A 130 -3.92 28.47 -17.40
C ASN A 130 -3.26 28.00 -16.10
N HIS A 131 -3.95 27.18 -15.31
CA HIS A 131 -3.48 26.66 -14.04
C HIS A 131 -2.97 25.23 -14.21
N ILE A 132 -1.86 24.92 -13.53
CA ILE A 132 -1.34 23.56 -13.40
C ILE A 132 -1.70 23.01 -12.02
N GLU A 133 -2.26 21.81 -11.98
CA GLU A 133 -2.49 21.08 -10.74
C GLU A 133 -1.35 20.08 -10.51
N VAL A 134 -0.87 19.96 -9.26
CA VAL A 134 0.14 18.97 -8.87
C VAL A 134 -0.58 17.74 -8.32
N VAL A 135 -0.22 16.56 -8.84
CA VAL A 135 -0.79 15.28 -8.43
C VAL A 135 0.32 14.35 -7.96
N GLU A 136 0.22 13.88 -6.73
CA GLU A 136 1.06 12.81 -6.18
C GLU A 136 0.56 11.47 -6.71
N VAL A 137 1.45 10.65 -7.27
CA VAL A 137 1.17 9.32 -7.86
C VAL A 137 1.91 8.18 -7.16
N GLY A 138 2.87 8.47 -6.28
CA GLY A 138 3.62 7.43 -5.53
C GLY A 138 2.81 6.72 -4.44
N GLY A 139 1.61 7.23 -4.14
CA GLY A 139 0.68 6.61 -3.20
C GLY A 139 -0.15 5.47 -3.82
N PHE A 140 -0.96 4.80 -2.99
CA PHE A 140 -1.91 3.77 -3.47
C PHE A 140 -3.05 4.33 -4.33
N LYS A 141 -3.30 5.64 -4.23
CA LYS A 141 -4.26 6.38 -5.05
C LYS A 141 -3.68 7.75 -5.35
N PRO A 142 -3.80 8.25 -6.59
CA PRO A 142 -3.34 9.57 -6.91
C PRO A 142 -4.14 10.61 -6.14
N ARG A 143 -3.45 11.65 -5.66
CA ARG A 143 -4.02 12.68 -4.81
C ARG A 143 -3.59 14.06 -5.30
N LYS A 144 -4.56 14.98 -5.40
CA LYS A 144 -4.29 16.39 -5.67
C LYS A 144 -3.56 16.99 -4.46
N ILE A 145 -2.38 17.56 -4.70
CA ILE A 145 -1.61 18.28 -3.69
C ILE A 145 -1.91 19.77 -3.87
N THR A 146 -2.39 20.41 -2.81
CA THR A 146 -2.64 21.85 -2.79
C THR A 146 -1.52 22.57 -2.04
N ALA A 147 -1.40 23.88 -2.29
CA ALA A 147 -0.47 24.73 -1.54
C ALA A 147 -0.78 24.75 -0.03
N ASP A 148 -2.01 24.39 0.36
CA ASP A 148 -2.41 24.26 1.76
C ASP A 148 -1.87 22.99 2.42
N SER A 149 -1.68 21.90 1.65
CA SER A 149 -1.14 20.64 2.18
C SER A 149 0.38 20.60 2.19
N GLU A 150 1.02 21.04 1.10
CA GLU A 150 2.48 20.98 0.95
C GLU A 150 3.02 22.21 0.21
N PRO A 151 3.04 23.40 0.86
CA PRO A 151 3.36 24.66 0.20
C PRO A 151 4.78 24.68 -0.39
N VAL A 152 5.74 24.06 0.28
CA VAL A 152 7.16 24.06 -0.15
C VAL A 152 7.34 23.26 -1.44
N LEU A 153 6.71 22.10 -1.54
CA LEU A 153 6.82 21.20 -2.70
C LEU A 153 6.05 21.76 -3.89
N VAL A 154 4.82 22.23 -3.67
CA VAL A 154 4.00 22.87 -4.72
C VAL A 154 4.69 24.11 -5.27
N ASN A 155 5.24 24.99 -4.42
CA ASN A 155 5.96 26.17 -4.88
C ASN A 155 7.24 25.81 -5.64
N LYS A 156 8.00 24.78 -5.22
CA LYS A 156 9.20 24.31 -5.95
C LYS A 156 8.83 23.77 -7.33
N ILE A 157 7.74 23.02 -7.45
CA ILE A 157 7.24 22.47 -8.72
C ILE A 157 6.74 23.59 -9.64
N GLN A 158 5.93 24.51 -9.11
CA GLN A 158 5.41 25.65 -9.86
C GLN A 158 6.54 26.55 -10.38
N ASN A 159 7.52 26.88 -9.53
CA ASN A 159 8.69 27.66 -9.93
C ASN A 159 9.56 26.97 -11.00
N TRP A 160 9.54 25.64 -11.05
CA TRP A 160 10.22 24.89 -12.11
C TRP A 160 9.45 24.95 -13.43
N PHE A 161 8.11 24.90 -13.38
CA PHE A 161 7.27 24.98 -14.57
C PHE A 161 7.21 26.39 -15.18
N GLU A 162 7.32 27.43 -14.37
CA GLU A 162 7.33 28.83 -14.83
C GLU A 162 8.67 29.30 -15.43
N LYS A 163 9.71 28.46 -15.38
CA LYS A 163 11.03 28.73 -15.97
C LYS A 163 11.14 28.22 -17.41
#